data_AF-A0A1H6G5C2-F1
#
_entry.id   AF-A0A1H6G5C2-F1
#
_cell.length_a   1.000
_cell.length_b   1.000
_cell.length_c   1.000
_cell.angle_alpha   90.00
_cell.angle_beta   90.00
_cell.angle_gamma   90.00
#
_symmetry.space_group_name_H-M   'P 1'
#
loop_
_entity.id
_entity.type
_entity.pdbx_description
1 polymer ?
#
loop_
_entity_poly.entity_id
_entity_poly.type
_entity_poly.pdbx_seq_one_letter_code
_entity_poly.pdbx_strand_id
1 'polypeptide(L)'
;MMDRCDQLAALAALLAGCGMPPMFSVAIDEPIIDGRITLNGGSAKLMKNLDGAYWAKWREKAAEGELMVVFADGKRASCKMAYTPGNSPQRQAFTIRNRKCARLPDG
;
A
#
# COMPACT_ATOMS: atom_id res chain seq x y z
N MET A 1 41.11 15.63 23.55
CA MET A 1 39.85 16.39 23.71
C MET A 1 39.10 16.21 22.40
N MET A 2 38.38 15.10 22.26
CA MET A 2 36.93 15.00 22.52
C MET A 2 36.14 16.12 21.85
N ASP A 3 35.75 15.89 20.59
CA ASP A 3 34.46 16.36 20.10
C ASP A 3 33.70 15.12 19.57
N ARG A 4 33.24 14.32 20.53
CA ARG A 4 32.37 13.15 20.35
C ARG A 4 30.90 13.58 20.17
N CYS A 5 30.64 14.63 19.39
CA CYS A 5 29.28 15.12 19.18
C CYS A 5 28.74 14.94 17.75
N ASP A 6 29.57 14.56 16.78
CA ASP A 6 29.13 14.38 15.38
C ASP A 6 28.81 12.92 14.98
N GLN A 7 28.96 11.96 15.90
CA GLN A 7 28.72 10.53 15.60
C GLN A 7 27.31 10.04 15.95
N LEU A 8 26.49 10.83 16.64
CA LEU A 8 25.15 10.42 17.07
C LEU A 8 24.05 10.72 16.04
N ALA A 9 24.24 11.71 15.16
CA ALA A 9 23.27 12.03 14.11
C ALA A 9 23.25 10.97 12.99
N ALA A 10 24.42 10.43 12.64
CA ALA A 10 24.52 9.36 11.64
C ALA A 10 23.92 8.03 12.11
N LEU A 11 24.02 7.72 13.42
CA LEU A 11 23.43 6.49 13.99
C LEU A 11 21.90 6.59 14.17
N ALA A 12 21.38 7.77 14.47
CA ALA A 12 19.92 7.99 14.57
C ALA A 12 19.23 7.90 13.21
N ALA A 13 19.89 8.33 12.13
CA ALA A 13 19.38 8.20 10.76
C ALA A 13 19.31 6.73 10.29
N LEU A 14 20.22 5.88 10.76
CA LEU A 14 20.21 4.43 10.48
C LEU A 14 19.09 3.70 11.23
N LEU A 15 18.67 4.20 12.41
CA LEU A 15 17.56 3.63 13.19
C LEU A 15 16.17 4.13 12.74
N ALA A 16 16.09 5.22 11.99
CA ALA A 16 14.85 5.68 11.34
C ALA A 16 14.49 4.86 10.08
N GLY A 17 15.42 4.02 9.59
CA GLY A 17 15.29 3.27 8.34
C GLY A 17 14.36 2.05 8.36
N CYS A 18 13.82 1.67 9.52
CA CYS A 18 12.85 0.58 9.64
C CYS A 18 11.42 1.10 9.90
N GLY A 19 10.99 2.11 9.14
CA GLY A 19 9.56 2.38 9.02
C GLY A 19 8.85 1.12 8.49
N MET A 20 7.79 0.66 9.16
CA MET A 20 7.03 -0.48 8.65
C MET A 20 6.57 -0.17 7.22
N PRO A 21 6.69 -1.14 6.29
CA PRO A 21 6.34 -0.91 4.91
C PRO A 21 4.87 -0.48 4.82
N PRO A 22 4.55 0.51 3.96
CA PRO A 22 3.16 0.90 3.72
C PRO A 22 2.30 -0.30 3.35
N MET A 23 1.06 -0.27 3.83
CA MET A 23 0.11 -1.34 3.67
C MET A 23 -1.16 -0.83 2.99
N PHE A 24 -1.57 -1.53 1.96
CA PHE A 24 -2.81 -1.28 1.24
C PHE A 24 -3.81 -2.34 1.65
N SER A 25 -4.99 -1.90 2.11
CA SER A 25 -6.08 -2.78 2.53
C SER A 25 -7.29 -2.52 1.64
N VAL A 26 -7.89 -3.58 1.11
CA VAL A 26 -8.98 -3.51 0.14
C VAL A 26 -10.12 -4.41 0.62
N ALA A 27 -11.24 -3.82 1.00
CA ALA A 27 -12.46 -4.55 1.32
C ALA A 27 -13.28 -4.77 0.04
N ILE A 28 -13.55 -6.02 -0.32
CA ILE A 28 -14.27 -6.40 -1.54
C ILE A 28 -15.50 -7.22 -1.15
N ASP A 29 -16.67 -6.85 -1.67
CA ASP A 29 -17.96 -7.51 -1.38
C ASP A 29 -18.23 -8.76 -2.24
N GLU A 30 -17.47 -8.94 -3.31
CA GLU A 30 -17.54 -10.09 -4.22
C GLU A 30 -16.22 -10.91 -4.22
N PRO A 31 -16.27 -12.24 -4.46
CA PRO A 31 -15.07 -13.04 -4.67
C PRO A 31 -14.25 -12.59 -5.89
N ILE A 32 -12.93 -12.57 -5.74
CA ILE A 32 -11.97 -12.27 -6.83
C ILE A 32 -11.06 -13.46 -7.12
N ILE A 33 -10.57 -13.54 -8.36
CA ILE A 33 -9.59 -14.54 -8.81
C ILE A 33 -8.16 -13.97 -8.87
N ASP A 34 -8.02 -12.65 -9.01
CA ASP A 34 -6.72 -11.97 -8.92
C ASP A 34 -6.88 -10.52 -8.45
N GLY A 35 -5.82 -9.96 -7.89
CA GLY A 35 -5.77 -8.59 -7.43
C GLY A 35 -4.34 -8.10 -7.26
N ARG A 36 -4.06 -6.89 -7.72
CA ARG A 36 -2.70 -6.32 -7.75
C ARG A 36 -2.71 -4.81 -7.61
N ILE A 37 -1.68 -4.29 -6.96
CA ILE A 37 -1.33 -2.87 -6.96
C ILE A 37 -0.12 -2.70 -7.85
N THR A 38 -0.18 -1.74 -8.77
CA THR A 38 0.91 -1.41 -9.69
C THR A 38 1.19 0.08 -9.55
N LEU A 39 2.38 0.46 -9.08
CA LEU A 39 2.79 1.87 -8.99
C LEU A 39 4.17 2.02 -9.64
N ASN A 40 4.28 2.95 -10.60
CA ASN A 40 5.50 3.26 -11.36
C ASN A 40 6.34 2.02 -11.80
N GLY A 41 5.69 1.00 -12.37
CA GLY A 41 6.33 -0.22 -12.86
C GLY A 41 6.60 -1.30 -11.82
N GLY A 42 6.55 -0.96 -10.53
CA GLY A 42 6.51 -1.91 -9.43
C GLY A 42 5.16 -2.59 -9.33
N SER A 43 5.10 -3.79 -8.73
CA SER A 43 3.80 -4.43 -8.48
C SER A 43 3.78 -5.32 -7.23
N ALA A 44 2.63 -5.33 -6.55
CA ALA A 44 2.38 -6.13 -5.36
C ALA A 44 1.03 -6.84 -5.46
N LYS A 45 1.03 -8.16 -5.21
CA LYS A 45 -0.19 -8.97 -5.23
C LYS A 45 -1.02 -8.73 -3.97
N LEU A 46 -2.34 -8.64 -4.14
CA LEU A 46 -3.29 -8.67 -3.04
C LEU A 46 -3.40 -10.08 -2.47
N MET A 47 -3.27 -10.18 -1.14
CA MET A 47 -3.42 -11.43 -0.41
C MET A 47 -4.64 -11.34 0.50
N LYS A 48 -5.51 -12.34 0.45
CA LYS A 48 -6.67 -12.40 1.35
C LYS A 48 -6.18 -12.63 2.77
N ASN A 49 -6.60 -11.79 3.70
CA ASN A 49 -6.25 -11.86 5.11
C ASN A 49 -7.41 -12.49 5.93
N LEU A 50 -7.14 -12.83 7.19
CA LEU A 50 -8.10 -13.47 8.10
C LEU A 50 -9.30 -12.58 8.46
N ASP A 51 -9.15 -11.26 8.35
CA ASP A 51 -10.22 -10.27 8.54
C ASP A 51 -11.20 -10.20 7.35
N GLY A 52 -10.95 -10.99 6.30
CA GLY A 52 -11.74 -11.03 5.07
C GLY A 52 -11.34 -9.97 4.04
N ALA A 53 -10.51 -8.99 4.40
CA ALA A 53 -10.00 -7.98 3.47
C ALA A 53 -8.76 -8.50 2.72
N TYR A 54 -8.45 -7.85 1.60
CA TYR A 54 -7.26 -8.13 0.80
C TYR A 54 -6.17 -7.11 1.08
N TRP A 55 -4.96 -7.59 1.39
CA TRP A 55 -3.86 -6.74 1.82
C TRP A 55 -2.67 -6.87 0.87
N ALA A 56 -1.98 -5.76 0.61
CA ALA A 56 -0.69 -5.74 -0.07
C ALA A 56 0.30 -4.88 0.70
N LYS A 57 1.50 -5.42 0.94
CA LYS A 57 2.63 -4.67 1.48
C LYS A 57 3.39 -4.06 0.31
N TRP A 58 3.68 -2.77 0.42
CA TRP A 58 4.46 -2.06 -0.59
C TRP A 58 5.80 -1.64 -0.01
N ARG A 59 6.86 -1.79 -0.79
CA ARG A 59 8.23 -1.49 -0.33
C ARG A 59 8.96 -0.53 -1.25
N GLU A 60 8.34 -0.17 -2.36
CA GLU A 60 8.97 0.70 -3.34
C GLU A 60 8.72 2.17 -3.00
N LYS A 61 9.39 3.05 -3.75
CA LYS A 61 9.37 4.50 -3.55
C LYS A 61 7.98 5.10 -3.79
N ALA A 62 7.87 6.39 -3.49
CA ALA A 62 6.71 7.18 -3.88
C ALA A 62 6.38 6.95 -5.35
N ALA A 63 5.12 6.69 -5.64
CA ALA A 63 4.67 6.39 -6.98
C ALA A 63 3.16 6.57 -7.11
N GLU A 64 2.75 6.90 -8.33
CA GLU A 64 1.36 6.85 -8.78
C GLU A 64 1.11 5.57 -9.57
N GLY A 65 -0.15 5.15 -9.60
CA GLY A 65 -0.59 4.03 -10.40
C GLY A 65 -1.99 3.58 -10.04
N GLU A 66 -2.19 2.27 -9.96
CA GLU A 66 -3.52 1.69 -9.82
C GLU A 66 -3.56 0.47 -8.90
N LEU A 67 -4.72 0.29 -8.26
CA LEU A 67 -5.17 -1.00 -7.75
C LEU A 67 -6.15 -1.57 -8.76
N MET A 68 -5.96 -2.84 -9.12
CA MET A 68 -6.84 -3.58 -10.02
C MET A 68 -7.21 -4.92 -9.39
N VAL A 69 -8.47 -5.33 -9.56
CA VAL A 69 -8.95 -6.68 -9.22
C VAL A 69 -9.67 -7.31 -10.40
N VAL A 70 -9.67 -8.63 -10.43
CA VAL A 70 -10.35 -9.45 -11.44
C VAL A 70 -11.34 -10.36 -10.72
N PHE A 71 -12.62 -10.27 -11.10
CA PHE A 71 -13.69 -11.09 -10.55
C PHE A 71 -13.76 -12.47 -11.23
N ALA A 72 -14.52 -13.40 -10.64
CA ALA A 72 -14.68 -14.76 -11.17
C ALA A 72 -15.27 -14.81 -12.59
N ASP A 73 -16.03 -13.79 -13.00
CA ASP A 73 -16.55 -13.64 -14.36
C ASP A 73 -15.58 -12.95 -15.34
N GLY A 74 -14.33 -12.71 -14.90
CA GLY A 74 -13.28 -12.08 -15.68
C GLY A 74 -13.38 -10.55 -15.77
N LYS A 75 -14.45 -9.92 -15.26
CA LYS A 75 -14.56 -8.46 -15.23
C LYS A 75 -13.55 -7.86 -14.25
N ARG A 76 -13.26 -6.57 -14.43
CA ARG A 76 -12.26 -5.86 -13.64
C ARG A 76 -12.85 -4.64 -12.96
N ALA A 77 -12.32 -4.32 -11.78
CA ALA A 77 -12.50 -3.03 -11.14
C ALA A 77 -11.13 -2.46 -10.83
N SER A 78 -10.97 -1.14 -10.99
CA SER A 78 -9.73 -0.46 -10.66
C SER A 78 -9.96 0.92 -10.07
N CYS A 79 -8.94 1.42 -9.38
CA CYS A 79 -8.88 2.77 -8.86
C CYS A 79 -7.46 3.29 -8.99
N LYS A 80 -7.36 4.55 -9.42
CA LYS A 80 -6.10 5.29 -9.40
C LYS A 80 -5.72 5.62 -7.96
N MET A 81 -4.43 5.60 -7.68
CA MET A 81 -3.90 6.00 -6.40
C MET A 81 -2.50 6.59 -6.54
N ALA A 82 -2.12 7.34 -5.51
CA ALA A 82 -0.77 7.83 -5.31
C ALA A 82 -0.32 7.46 -3.90
N TYR A 83 0.95 7.12 -3.78
CA TYR A 83 1.61 6.89 -2.50
C TYR A 83 2.90 7.72 -2.46
N THR A 84 3.11 8.43 -1.37
CA THR A 84 4.33 9.18 -1.10
C THR A 84 4.77 8.88 0.33
N PRO A 85 5.90 8.19 0.57
CA PRO A 85 6.42 7.96 1.92
C PRO A 85 6.52 9.27 2.71
N GLY A 86 6.07 9.27 3.95
CA GLY A 86 6.09 10.44 4.84
C GLY A 86 4.98 11.46 4.62
N ASN A 87 4.28 11.43 3.47
CA ASN A 87 3.12 12.31 3.21
C ASN A 87 1.80 11.53 3.02
N SER A 88 1.90 10.22 2.74
CA SER A 88 0.78 9.31 2.75
C SER A 88 0.72 8.56 4.08
N PRO A 89 -0.49 8.24 4.56
CA PRO A 89 -0.64 7.39 5.73
C PRO A 89 -0.02 6.03 5.47
N GLN A 90 0.50 5.43 6.54
CA GLN A 90 1.15 4.12 6.48
C GLN A 90 0.18 3.02 6.05
N ARG A 91 -1.12 3.19 6.32
CA ARG A 91 -2.19 2.35 5.80
C ARG A 91 -3.05 3.15 4.84
N GLN A 92 -3.24 2.65 3.63
CA GLN A 92 -4.24 3.17 2.69
C GLN A 92 -5.38 2.16 2.54
N ALA A 93 -6.61 2.62 2.74
CA ALA A 93 -7.79 1.77 2.70
C ALA A 93 -8.63 2.04 1.46
N PHE A 94 -9.10 0.96 0.83
CA PHE A 94 -9.96 0.98 -0.35
C PHE A 94 -11.15 0.06 -0.12
N THR A 95 -12.24 0.35 -0.81
CA THR A 95 -13.36 -0.56 -0.92
C THR A 95 -13.73 -0.76 -2.38
N ILE A 96 -14.10 -1.99 -2.72
CA ILE A 96 -14.69 -2.32 -4.00
C ILE A 96 -16.07 -2.88 -3.68
N ARG A 97 -17.11 -2.10 -4.03
CA ARG A 97 -18.50 -2.50 -3.84
C ARG A 97 -19.27 -2.37 -5.14
N ASN A 98 -20.09 -3.37 -5.47
CA ASN A 98 -20.74 -3.44 -6.77
C ASN A 98 -19.76 -3.14 -7.91
N ARG A 99 -18.53 -3.67 -7.79
CA ARG A 99 -17.42 -3.52 -8.76
C ARG A 99 -16.96 -2.09 -9.00
N LYS A 100 -17.26 -1.17 -8.08
CA LYS A 100 -16.73 0.19 -8.10
C LYS A 100 -15.68 0.33 -7.02
N CYS A 101 -14.46 0.68 -7.41
CA CYS A 101 -13.41 0.99 -6.43
C CYS A 101 -13.55 2.43 -5.93
N ALA A 102 -13.41 2.61 -4.61
CA ALA A 102 -13.28 3.89 -3.97
C ALA A 102 -12.15 3.84 -2.92
N ARG A 103 -11.39 4.93 -2.81
CA ARG A 103 -10.50 5.15 -1.68
C ARG A 103 -11.34 5.57 -0.48
N LEU A 104 -11.10 4.95 0.67
CA LEU A 104 -11.70 5.41 1.92
C LEU A 104 -10.88 6.60 2.45
N PRO A 105 -11.52 7.68 2.94
CA PRO A 105 -10.80 8.68 3.68
C PRO A 105 -10.12 8.01 4.86
N ASP A 106 -8.89 8.42 5.14
CA ASP A 106 -8.13 7.91 6.28
C ASP A 106 -8.96 8.17 7.54
N GLY A 107 -9.36 7.08 8.21
CA GLY A 107 -10.16 7.14 9.44
C GLY A 107 -9.39 7.78 10.57
#